data_AF-A0A9J7BQB2-F1
#
_entry.id   AF-A0A9J7BQB2-F1
#
_cell.length_a   1.000
_cell.length_b   1.000
_cell.length_c   1.000
_cell.angle_alpha   90.00
_cell.angle_beta   90.00
_cell.angle_gamma   90.00
#
_symmetry.space_group_name_H-M   'P 1'
#
loop_
_entity.id
_entity.type
_entity.pdbx_description
1 polymer ?
#
loop_
_entity_poly.entity_id
_entity_poly.type
_entity_poly.pdbx_seq_one_letter_code
_entity_poly.pdbx_strand_id
1 'polypeptide(L)'
;MSKIRKRPTIRLVDTLIEELEGIRDLLPTVYMEDEEEDDEGEGGPIKAAGKIDSEEIEVALSALVSSISEKLDLRVEPSSFSDLLEALFSPEDDLVSLAVNLEDAINGYFGELFGENLDLADTYFGDLIALLKERREKWKRPKP
;
A
#
# COMPACT_ATOMS: atom_id res chain seq x y z
N MET A 1 -18.47 19.72 -5.85
CA MET A 1 -18.17 19.72 -7.31
C MET A 1 -18.00 18.28 -7.75
N SER A 2 -18.32 17.90 -8.99
CA SER A 2 -18.08 16.51 -9.43
C SER A 2 -16.61 16.31 -9.81
N LYS A 3 -15.87 15.48 -9.05
CA LYS A 3 -14.60 14.90 -9.51
C LYS A 3 -14.89 14.14 -10.83
N ILE A 4 -14.25 14.53 -11.94
CA ILE A 4 -14.44 13.87 -13.24
C ILE A 4 -13.62 12.57 -13.23
N ARG A 5 -14.25 11.45 -12.85
CA ARG A 5 -13.58 10.15 -12.78
C ARG A 5 -13.11 9.70 -14.17
N LYS A 6 -11.79 9.65 -14.38
CA LYS A 6 -11.15 9.02 -15.55
C LYS A 6 -11.06 7.52 -15.23
N ARG A 7 -11.79 6.66 -15.95
CA ARG A 7 -11.67 5.19 -15.77
C ARG A 7 -10.21 4.79 -16.05
N PRO A 8 -9.53 4.08 -15.13
CA PRO A 8 -8.17 3.62 -15.36
C PRO A 8 -8.10 2.67 -16.55
N THR A 9 -7.00 2.73 -17.30
CA THR A 9 -6.72 1.76 -18.37
C THR A 9 -6.06 0.51 -17.76
N ILE A 10 -6.10 -0.62 -18.48
CA ILE A 10 -5.38 -1.83 -18.06
C ILE A 10 -3.89 -1.52 -17.83
N ARG A 11 -3.25 -0.70 -18.69
CA ARG A 11 -1.85 -0.27 -18.49
C ARG A 11 -1.63 0.50 -17.19
N LEU A 12 -2.59 1.32 -16.75
CA LEU A 12 -2.48 2.04 -15.47
C LEU A 12 -2.60 1.07 -14.29
N VAL A 13 -3.51 0.10 -14.36
CA VAL A 13 -3.64 -0.95 -13.34
C VAL A 13 -2.37 -1.81 -13.29
N ASP A 14 -1.77 -2.12 -14.44
CA ASP A 14 -0.49 -2.83 -14.52
C ASP A 14 0.64 -2.05 -13.82
N THR A 15 0.76 -0.74 -14.07
CA THR A 15 1.71 0.14 -13.36
C THR A 15 1.41 0.24 -11.87
N LEU A 16 0.14 0.41 -11.46
CA LEU A 16 -0.23 0.43 -10.04
C LEU A 16 0.15 -0.87 -9.32
N ILE A 17 0.01 -2.03 -9.97
CA ILE A 17 0.46 -3.32 -9.43
C ILE A 17 1.99 -3.35 -9.27
N GLU A 18 2.72 -3.00 -10.33
CA GLU A 18 4.20 -3.04 -10.37
C GLU A 18 4.83 -2.11 -9.32
N GLU A 19 4.30 -0.89 -9.18
CA GLU A 19 4.83 0.09 -8.21
C GLU A 19 4.41 -0.27 -6.77
N LEU A 20 3.21 -0.82 -6.53
CA LEU A 20 2.81 -1.32 -5.20
C LEU A 20 3.59 -2.57 -4.78
N GLU A 21 3.92 -3.47 -5.71
CA GLU A 21 4.83 -4.59 -5.45
C GLU A 21 6.21 -4.05 -5.04
N GLY A 22 6.75 -3.07 -5.78
CA GLY A 22 8.04 -2.44 -5.46
C GLY A 22 8.06 -1.68 -4.12
N ILE A 23 6.96 -1.06 -3.69
CA ILE A 23 6.85 -0.40 -2.38
C ILE A 23 6.69 -1.43 -1.26
N ARG A 24 5.91 -2.49 -1.47
CA ARG A 24 5.74 -3.59 -0.51
C ARG A 24 7.07 -4.28 -0.22
N ASP A 25 7.91 -4.46 -1.24
CA ASP A 25 9.27 -5.02 -1.09
C ASP A 25 10.24 -4.11 -0.28
N LEU A 26 9.83 -2.87 0.09
CA LEU A 26 10.55 -2.00 1.03
C LEU A 26 10.12 -2.20 2.50
N LEU A 27 9.03 -2.92 2.78
CA LEU A 27 8.66 -3.23 4.17
C LEU A 27 9.75 -4.09 4.80
N PRO A 28 10.38 -3.67 5.91
CA PRO A 28 11.44 -4.44 6.52
C PRO A 28 10.85 -5.73 7.11
N THR A 29 11.19 -6.87 6.51
CA THR A 29 10.74 -8.19 6.97
C THR A 29 11.06 -8.40 8.44
N VAL A 30 10.03 -8.51 9.28
CA VAL A 30 10.16 -8.75 10.71
C VAL A 30 10.59 -10.20 10.94
N TYR A 31 11.90 -10.42 10.96
CA TYR A 31 12.45 -11.63 11.55
C TYR A 31 12.32 -11.52 13.06
N MET A 32 11.48 -12.36 13.67
CA MET A 32 11.77 -12.81 15.01
C MET A 32 13.05 -13.65 14.92
N GLU A 33 14.09 -13.28 15.68
CA GLU A 33 15.12 -14.24 16.03
C GLU A 33 14.47 -15.21 17.03
N ASP A 34 14.08 -16.41 16.58
CA ASP A 34 13.74 -17.51 17.47
C ASP A 34 15.00 -17.88 18.27
N GLU A 35 15.21 -17.25 19.42
CA GLU A 35 16.27 -17.59 20.38
C GLU A 35 15.94 -18.94 21.06
N GLU A 36 16.14 -20.04 20.34
CA GLU A 36 16.30 -21.38 20.92
C GLU A 36 17.58 -21.43 21.80
N GLU A 37 17.54 -20.88 23.02
CA GLU A 37 18.24 -21.42 24.22
C GLU A 37 17.92 -20.64 25.54
N ASP A 38 16.89 -21.12 26.26
CA ASP A 38 16.94 -21.49 27.70
C ASP A 38 17.57 -20.50 28.73
N ASP A 39 16.86 -19.44 29.15
CA ASP A 39 16.84 -18.99 30.58
C ASP A 39 15.63 -18.06 30.94
N GLU A 40 15.55 -17.64 32.21
CA GLU A 40 14.43 -16.90 32.85
C GLU A 40 14.25 -15.43 32.42
N GLY A 41 13.30 -15.17 31.50
CA GLY A 41 12.42 -13.99 31.58
C GLY A 41 12.79 -12.70 30.83
N GLU A 42 11.80 -11.80 30.78
CA GLU A 42 11.69 -10.59 29.91
C GLU A 42 11.70 -10.89 28.39
N GLY A 43 10.79 -10.25 27.66
CA GLY A 43 10.72 -10.40 26.20
C GLY A 43 11.85 -9.62 25.53
N GLY A 44 12.67 -10.31 24.72
CA GLY A 44 13.81 -9.70 24.04
C GLY A 44 13.41 -8.54 23.11
N PRO A 45 14.25 -7.49 22.99
CA PRO A 45 13.95 -6.34 22.14
C PRO A 45 13.99 -6.74 20.66
N ILE A 46 12.87 -6.53 19.95
CA ILE A 46 12.73 -6.79 18.51
C ILE A 46 13.78 -5.98 17.74
N LYS A 47 14.82 -6.64 17.22
CA LYS A 47 15.87 -6.01 16.41
C LYS A 47 15.41 -5.89 14.96
N ALA A 48 14.68 -4.83 14.62
CA ALA A 48 14.31 -4.53 13.23
C ALA A 48 15.56 -4.52 12.33
N ALA A 49 15.62 -5.45 11.38
CA ALA A 49 16.83 -5.82 10.65
C ALA A 49 17.19 -4.86 9.49
N GLY A 50 17.25 -3.56 9.78
CA GLY A 50 17.96 -2.58 8.96
C GLY A 50 17.11 -1.53 8.25
N LYS A 51 17.09 -0.32 8.82
CA LYS A 51 17.13 0.97 8.10
C LYS A 51 16.16 1.15 6.92
N ILE A 52 14.88 0.87 7.12
CA ILE A 52 13.81 1.54 6.38
C ILE A 52 12.82 2.02 7.43
N ASP A 53 12.73 3.33 7.58
CA ASP A 53 11.77 4.00 8.46
C ASP A 53 10.46 4.27 7.68
N SER A 54 9.33 4.45 8.38
CA SER A 54 8.02 4.69 7.74
C SER A 54 8.01 5.88 6.78
N GLU A 55 8.85 6.89 7.05
CA GLU A 55 9.08 8.04 6.17
C GLU A 55 9.45 7.63 4.74
N GLU A 56 10.22 6.56 4.52
CA GLU A 56 10.60 6.11 3.18
C GLU A 56 9.42 5.46 2.43
N ILE A 57 8.52 4.77 3.15
CA ILE A 57 7.32 4.15 2.59
C ILE A 57 6.26 5.23 2.27
N GLU A 58 6.09 6.22 3.16
CA GLU A 58 5.24 7.40 2.94
C GLU A 58 5.71 8.22 1.73
N VAL A 59 7.03 8.45 1.61
CA VAL A 59 7.65 9.12 0.47
C VAL A 59 7.45 8.31 -0.83
N ALA A 60 7.58 6.99 -0.78
CA ALA A 60 7.37 6.14 -1.96
C ALA A 60 5.91 6.12 -2.43
N LEU A 61 4.94 6.04 -1.51
CA LEU A 61 3.51 6.20 -1.84
C LEU A 61 3.20 7.60 -2.39
N SER A 62 3.78 8.65 -1.81
CA SER A 62 3.64 10.03 -2.29
C SER A 62 4.19 10.20 -3.71
N ALA A 63 5.35 9.60 -4.00
CA ALA A 63 5.94 9.60 -5.34
C ALA A 63 5.07 8.84 -6.36
N LEU A 64 4.48 7.71 -5.96
CA LEU A 64 3.51 6.98 -6.79
C LEU A 64 2.27 7.85 -7.10
N VAL A 65 1.74 8.57 -6.10
CA VAL A 65 0.58 9.46 -6.25
C VAL A 65 0.86 10.58 -7.26
N SER A 66 1.97 11.32 -7.13
CA SER A 66 2.33 12.37 -8.09
C SER A 66 2.59 11.78 -9.48
N SER A 67 3.35 10.69 -9.59
CA SER A 67 3.67 10.05 -10.87
C SER A 67 2.42 9.61 -11.64
N ILE A 68 1.45 8.99 -10.96
CA ILE A 68 0.17 8.59 -11.56
C ILE A 68 -0.68 9.82 -11.94
N SER A 69 -0.64 10.88 -11.13
CA SER A 69 -1.40 12.11 -11.37
C SER A 69 -0.91 12.88 -12.59
N GLU A 70 0.40 12.97 -12.79
CA GLU A 70 1.02 13.46 -14.03
C GLU A 70 0.64 12.59 -15.23
N LYS A 71 0.83 11.27 -15.13
CA LYS A 71 0.48 10.28 -16.18
C LYS A 71 -1.00 10.37 -16.61
N LEU A 72 -1.88 10.86 -15.73
CA LEU A 72 -3.33 10.94 -15.96
C LEU A 72 -3.87 12.32 -16.32
N ASP A 73 -3.11 13.42 -16.17
CA ASP A 73 -3.63 14.80 -16.28
C ASP A 73 -4.84 15.02 -15.32
N LEU A 74 -4.62 14.84 -14.02
CA LEU A 74 -5.65 15.11 -13.02
C LEU A 74 -5.78 16.62 -12.75
N ARG A 75 -7.01 17.15 -12.78
CA ARG A 75 -7.29 18.59 -12.54
C ARG A 75 -7.08 19.04 -11.10
N VAL A 76 -7.00 18.09 -10.19
CA VAL A 76 -6.71 18.24 -8.77
C VAL A 76 -5.78 17.08 -8.47
N GLU A 77 -4.59 17.37 -7.97
CA GLU A 77 -3.66 16.34 -7.51
C GLU A 77 -4.25 15.69 -6.24
N PRO A 78 -4.27 14.35 -6.13
CA PRO A 78 -4.68 13.64 -4.92
C PRO A 78 -3.80 14.03 -3.73
N SER A 79 -4.40 14.20 -2.55
CA SER A 79 -3.65 14.47 -1.31
C SER A 79 -2.94 13.22 -0.76
N SER A 80 -3.41 12.04 -1.19
CA SER A 80 -3.07 10.73 -0.66
C SER A 80 -3.27 9.64 -1.72
N PHE A 81 -2.84 8.42 -1.41
CA PHE A 81 -3.07 7.24 -2.25
C PHE A 81 -4.55 6.81 -2.23
N SER A 82 -5.24 6.96 -1.10
CA SER A 82 -6.70 6.78 -1.00
C SER A 82 -7.49 7.79 -1.87
N ASP A 83 -7.13 9.08 -1.89
CA ASP A 83 -7.71 10.10 -2.78
C ASP A 83 -7.50 9.73 -4.27
N LEU A 84 -6.34 9.14 -4.61
CA LEU A 84 -6.02 8.69 -5.96
C LEU A 84 -6.94 7.53 -6.38
N LEU A 85 -7.12 6.52 -5.53
CA LEU A 85 -8.01 5.41 -5.83
C LEU A 85 -9.48 5.86 -5.88
N GLU A 86 -9.88 6.86 -5.09
CA GLU A 86 -11.23 7.48 -5.15
C GLU A 86 -11.51 8.15 -6.49
N ALA A 87 -10.50 8.83 -7.05
CA ALA A 87 -10.57 9.45 -8.37
C ALA A 87 -10.64 8.44 -9.54
N LEU A 88 -10.07 7.24 -9.35
CA LEU A 88 -10.00 6.19 -10.37
C LEU A 88 -11.20 5.23 -10.38
N PHE A 89 -11.64 4.78 -9.19
CA PHE A 89 -12.62 3.70 -9.04
C PHE A 89 -13.95 4.23 -8.48
N SER A 90 -14.09 4.34 -7.15
CA SER A 90 -15.22 4.98 -6.45
C SER A 90 -14.83 5.22 -4.98
N PRO A 91 -15.40 6.20 -4.25
CA PRO A 91 -15.27 6.28 -2.79
C PRO A 91 -15.92 5.07 -2.08
N GLU A 92 -16.88 4.43 -2.75
CA GLU A 92 -17.57 3.21 -2.30
C GLU A 92 -16.86 1.93 -2.78
N ASP A 93 -15.58 2.01 -3.16
CA ASP A 93 -14.82 0.90 -3.72
C ASP A 93 -13.89 0.29 -2.67
N ASP A 94 -13.87 -1.06 -2.57
CA ASP A 94 -13.05 -1.80 -1.58
C ASP A 94 -11.57 -1.39 -1.62
N LEU A 95 -11.06 -1.02 -2.80
CA LEU A 95 -9.69 -0.52 -2.97
C LEU A 95 -9.44 0.78 -2.20
N VAL A 96 -10.40 1.69 -2.11
CA VAL A 96 -10.27 2.95 -1.36
C VAL A 96 -10.28 2.67 0.14
N SER A 97 -11.16 1.78 0.61
CA SER A 97 -11.17 1.38 2.02
C SER A 97 -9.86 0.71 2.46
N LEU A 98 -9.29 -0.15 1.61
CA LEU A 98 -7.97 -0.76 1.86
C LEU A 98 -6.83 0.26 1.80
N ALA A 99 -6.89 1.24 0.89
CA ALA A 99 -5.88 2.30 0.83
C ALA A 99 -5.90 3.20 2.08
N VAL A 100 -7.08 3.53 2.63
CA VAL A 100 -7.17 4.25 3.91
C VAL A 100 -6.58 3.43 5.05
N ASN A 101 -6.92 2.14 5.15
CA ASN A 101 -6.36 1.27 6.18
C ASN A 101 -4.82 1.11 6.06
N LEU A 102 -4.29 1.08 4.82
CA LEU A 102 -2.85 1.06 4.56
C LEU A 102 -2.17 2.36 5.00
N GLU A 103 -2.77 3.50 4.68
CA GLU A 103 -2.29 4.82 5.12
C GLU A 103 -2.32 4.93 6.65
N ASP A 104 -3.40 4.48 7.31
CA ASP A 104 -3.49 4.45 8.77
C ASP A 104 -2.43 3.52 9.41
N ALA A 105 -2.13 2.37 8.80
CA ALA A 105 -1.09 1.45 9.28
C ALA A 105 0.33 2.07 9.17
N ILE A 106 0.64 2.73 8.05
CA ILE A 106 1.93 3.38 7.82
C ILE A 106 2.10 4.61 8.72
N ASN A 107 1.07 5.46 8.83
CA ASN A 107 1.08 6.62 9.73
C ASN A 107 1.08 6.21 11.22
N GLY A 108 0.53 5.04 11.54
CA GLY A 108 0.56 4.42 12.87
C GLY A 108 1.91 3.82 13.25
N TYR A 109 2.92 3.78 12.37
CA TYR A 109 4.23 3.19 12.64
C TYR A 109 5.11 4.06 13.56
N PHE A 110 4.72 4.13 14.84
CA PHE A 110 5.50 4.76 15.92
C PHE A 110 5.36 3.97 17.24
N GLY A 111 6.50 3.59 17.84
CA GLY A 111 6.56 2.98 19.17
C GLY A 111 6.34 1.46 19.18
N GLU A 112 5.76 0.95 20.28
CA GLU A 112 5.66 -0.49 20.58
C GLU A 112 4.79 -1.28 19.58
N LEU A 113 3.92 -0.59 18.81
CA LEU A 113 3.07 -1.18 17.76
C LEU A 113 3.81 -1.45 16.44
N PHE A 114 5.15 -1.38 16.41
CA PHE A 114 5.97 -1.47 15.20
C PHE A 114 5.66 -2.74 14.37
N GLY A 115 5.79 -3.91 14.98
CA GLY A 115 5.58 -5.19 14.27
C GLY A 115 4.16 -5.36 13.76
N GLU A 116 3.17 -5.11 14.63
CA GLU A 116 1.74 -5.28 14.29
C GLU A 116 1.32 -4.36 13.12
N ASN A 117 1.80 -3.11 13.09
CA ASN A 117 1.47 -2.18 12.01
C ASN A 117 2.19 -2.50 10.68
N LEU A 118 3.38 -3.14 10.71
CA LEU A 118 4.01 -3.66 9.49
C LEU A 118 3.25 -4.86 8.91
N ASP A 119 2.87 -5.83 9.77
CA ASP A 119 2.14 -7.02 9.31
C ASP A 119 0.76 -6.65 8.73
N LEU A 120 0.11 -5.63 9.31
CA LEU A 120 -1.09 -5.01 8.75
C LEU A 120 -0.81 -4.30 7.41
N ALA A 121 0.24 -3.50 7.30
CA ALA A 121 0.60 -2.82 6.06
C ALA A 121 0.91 -3.83 4.94
N ASP A 122 1.69 -4.88 5.20
CA ASP A 122 1.99 -5.94 4.24
C ASP A 122 0.72 -6.65 3.75
N THR A 123 -0.19 -6.95 4.68
CA THR A 123 -1.50 -7.54 4.40
C THR A 123 -2.32 -6.62 3.47
N TYR A 124 -2.39 -5.32 3.77
CA TYR A 124 -3.14 -4.36 2.95
C TYR A 124 -2.52 -4.13 1.56
N PHE A 125 -1.18 -4.08 1.43
CA PHE A 125 -0.53 -4.11 0.12
C PHE A 125 -0.90 -5.39 -0.64
N GLY A 126 -0.82 -6.56 0.00
CA GLY A 126 -1.18 -7.85 -0.58
C GLY A 126 -2.62 -7.89 -1.13
N ASP A 127 -3.59 -7.44 -0.34
CA ASP A 127 -5.01 -7.40 -0.73
C ASP A 127 -5.28 -6.38 -1.85
N LEU A 128 -4.67 -5.18 -1.80
CA LEU A 128 -4.75 -4.19 -2.87
C LEU A 128 -4.22 -4.74 -4.19
N ILE A 129 -3.03 -5.35 -4.16
CA ILE A 129 -2.38 -5.97 -5.31
C ILE A 129 -3.23 -7.12 -5.85
N ALA A 130 -3.81 -7.96 -4.99
CA ALA A 130 -4.68 -9.06 -5.38
C ALA A 130 -5.97 -8.57 -6.07
N LEU A 131 -6.66 -7.57 -5.51
CA LEU A 131 -7.87 -6.99 -6.08
C LEU A 131 -7.60 -6.25 -7.40
N LEU A 132 -6.48 -5.52 -7.51
CA LEU A 132 -6.06 -4.90 -8.77
C LEU A 132 -5.80 -5.96 -9.86
N LYS A 133 -5.09 -7.05 -9.53
CA LYS A 133 -4.86 -8.20 -10.44
C LYS A 133 -6.18 -8.87 -10.86
N GLU A 134 -7.12 -9.03 -9.95
CA GLU A 134 -8.43 -9.66 -10.23
C GLU A 134 -9.31 -8.78 -11.13
N ARG A 135 -9.32 -7.46 -10.89
CA ARG A 135 -10.00 -6.45 -11.73
C ARG A 135 -9.39 -6.35 -13.12
N ARG A 136 -8.05 -6.38 -13.22
CA ARG A 136 -7.30 -6.47 -14.48
C ARG A 136 -7.73 -7.68 -15.31
N GLU A 137 -7.81 -8.86 -14.72
CA GLU A 137 -8.30 -10.08 -15.39
C GLU A 137 -9.77 -9.96 -15.83
N LYS A 138 -10.64 -9.40 -14.99
CA LYS A 138 -12.05 -9.11 -15.33
C LYS A 138 -12.20 -8.14 -16.50
N TRP A 139 -11.23 -7.25 -16.76
CA TRP A 139 -11.25 -6.30 -17.89
C TRP A 139 -10.56 -6.83 -19.16
N LYS A 140 -9.60 -7.74 -19.06
CA LYS A 140 -9.03 -8.43 -20.24
C LYS A 140 -10.06 -9.33 -20.94
N ARG A 141 -10.98 -9.93 -20.18
CA ARG A 141 -12.01 -10.82 -20.73
C ARG A 141 -13.10 -10.01 -21.44
N PRO A 142 -13.29 -10.13 -22.76
CA PRO A 142 -14.51 -9.61 -23.37
C PRO A 142 -15.72 -10.32 -22.75
N LYS A 143 -16.83 -9.60 -22.54
CA LYS A 143 -18.08 -10.24 -22.18
C LYS A 143 -18.53 -11.17 -23.33
N PRO A 144 -19.04 -12.38 -23.02
CA PRO A 144 -19.76 -13.19 -24.00
C PRO A 144 -21.10 -12.54 -24.39
#